data_AF-A0A0L7LK37-F1
#
_entry.id   AF-A0A0L7LK37-F1
#
_cell.length_a   1.000
_cell.length_b   1.000
_cell.length_c   1.000
_cell.angle_alpha   90.00
_cell.angle_beta   90.00
_cell.angle_gamma   90.00
#
_symmetry.space_group_name_H-M   'P 1'
#
loop_
_entity.id
_entity.type
_entity.pdbx_description
1 polymer ?
#
loop_
_entity_poly.entity_id
_entity_poly.type
_entity_poly.pdbx_seq_one_letter_code
_entity_poly.pdbx_strand_id
1 'polypeptide(L)' 'MKSESKSANEKDFQEVRCSKVFEAMRQCCLKHKPISLVCDGYSLEPREFAPVTDGPLKE' A
#
# COMPACT_ATOMS: atom_id res chain seq x y z
N MET A 1 -3.91 -15.20 3.72
CA MET A 1 -2.91 -15.40 2.65
C MET A 1 -1.95 -14.23 2.71
N LYS A 2 -0.66 -14.49 2.95
CA LYS A 2 0.40 -13.49 3.05
C LYS A 2 0.94 -13.20 1.65
N SER A 3 0.92 -11.94 1.23
CA SER A 3 1.67 -11.48 0.06
C SER A 3 3.02 -10.95 0.55
N GLU A 4 3.97 -11.86 0.82
CA GLU A 4 5.38 -11.49 1.00
C GLU A 4 6.02 -11.37 -0.40
N SER A 5 6.07 -10.14 -0.93
CA SER A 5 6.86 -9.82 -2.12
C SER A 5 8.33 -9.74 -1.73
N LYS A 6 9.05 -10.83 -2.02
CA LYS A 6 10.44 -11.03 -1.62
C LYS A 6 11.41 -10.28 -2.54
N SER A 7 11.94 -9.18 -1.99
CA SER A 7 13.27 -8.57 -2.18
C SER A 7 13.72 -8.06 -3.56
N ALA A 8 13.69 -6.73 -3.72
CA ALA A 8 14.76 -5.91 -4.30
C ALA A 8 14.59 -4.47 -3.77
N ASN A 9 15.60 -3.91 -3.07
CA ASN A 9 15.56 -2.63 -2.32
C ASN A 9 14.78 -2.62 -0.99
N GLU A 10 15.16 -3.52 -0.08
CA GLU A 10 14.65 -3.62 1.30
C GLU A 10 15.09 -2.46 2.23
N LYS A 11 15.41 -1.28 1.69
CA LYS A 11 16.02 -0.18 2.47
C LYS A 11 15.12 0.99 2.84
N ASP A 12 13.93 1.20 2.26
CA ASP A 12 13.10 2.34 2.68
C ASP A 12 11.65 2.28 2.16
N PHE A 13 11.02 1.10 2.11
CA PHE A 13 9.60 1.07 1.77
C PHE A 13 8.77 1.56 2.96
N GLN A 14 8.46 2.85 2.94
CA GLN A 14 7.59 3.50 3.91
C GLN A 14 6.16 3.52 3.38
N GLU A 15 5.38 2.48 3.68
CA GLU A 15 4.00 2.31 3.19
C GLU A 15 3.11 3.54 3.45
N VAL A 16 3.31 4.18 4.60
CA VAL A 16 2.66 5.44 5.01
C VAL A 16 2.86 6.60 4.01
N ARG A 17 4.01 6.67 3.31
CA ARG A 17 4.25 7.68 2.26
C ARG A 17 3.34 7.47 1.04
N CYS A 18 2.88 6.24 0.82
CA CYS A 18 1.97 5.88 -0.26
C CYS A 18 0.48 5.98 0.14
N SER A 19 0.17 6.48 1.35
CA SER A 19 -1.22 6.60 1.87
C SER A 19 -2.19 7.24 0.89
N LYS A 20 -1.80 8.33 0.22
CA LYS A 20 -2.63 9.01 -0.78
C LYS A 20 -2.92 8.14 -2.01
N VAL A 21 -1.94 7.36 -2.46
CA VAL A 21 -2.09 6.47 -3.62
C VAL A 21 -3.02 5.32 -3.26
N PHE A 22 -2.87 4.75 -2.06
CA PHE A 22 -3.77 3.69 -1.60
C PHE A 22 -5.21 4.19 -1.44
N GLU A 23 -5.44 5.39 -0.89
CA GLU A 23 -6.81 5.93 -0.81
C GLU A 23 -7.39 6.20 -2.21
N ALA A 24 -6.60 6.72 -3.15
CA ALA A 24 -7.06 6.91 -4.53
C ALA A 24 -7.43 5.57 -5.20
N MET A 25 -6.62 4.53 -5.00
CA MET A 25 -6.90 3.17 -5.49
C MET A 25 -8.17 2.60 -4.84
N ARG A 26 -8.35 2.80 -3.54
CA ARG A 26 -9.57 2.42 -2.80
C ARG A 26 -10.81 3.08 -3.41
N GLN A 27 -10.78 4.40 -3.62
CA GLN A 27 -11.90 5.14 -4.23
C GLN A 27 -12.20 4.67 -5.66
N CYS A 28 -11.17 4.32 -6.44
CA CYS A 28 -11.34 3.72 -7.76
C CYS A 28 -12.02 2.35 -7.66
N CYS A 29 -11.54 1.50 -6.76
CA CYS A 29 -12.06 0.14 -6.59
C CYS A 29 -13.45 0.08 -5.98
N LEU A 30 -13.87 1.08 -5.19
CA LEU A 30 -15.26 1.21 -4.76
C LEU A 30 -16.23 1.41 -5.94
N LYS A 31 -15.77 2.04 -7.03
CA LYS A 31 -16.59 2.34 -8.22
C LYS A 31 -16.52 1.24 -9.28
N HIS A 32 -15.35 0.60 -9.42
CA HIS A 32 -15.03 -0.27 -10.56
C HIS A 32 -14.70 -1.71 -10.18
N LYS A 33 -14.98 -2.14 -8.95
CA LYS A 33 -14.72 -3.51 -8.47
C LYS A 33 -15.12 -4.61 -9.47
N PRO A 34 -16.33 -4.63 -10.06
CA PRO A 34 -16.76 -5.77 -10.88
C PRO A 34 -16.04 -5.91 -12.23
N ILE A 35 -15.21 -4.94 -12.64
CA ILE A 35 -14.59 -4.93 -13.97
C ILE A 35 -13.05 -4.85 -13.94
N SER A 36 -12.46 -4.51 -12.80
CA SER A 36 -11.02 -4.26 -12.69
C SER A 36 -10.32 -5.40 -11.98
N LEU A 37 -9.45 -6.12 -12.70
CA LEU A 37 -8.60 -7.18 -12.15
C LEU A 37 -7.74 -6.70 -10.98
N VAL A 38 -7.35 -5.42 -10.96
CA VAL A 38 -6.59 -4.83 -9.86
C VAL A 38 -7.43 -4.75 -8.59
N CYS A 39 -8.73 -4.53 -8.72
CA CYS A 39 -9.66 -4.34 -7.60
C CYS A 39 -10.19 -5.65 -7.00
N ASP A 40 -10.03 -6.77 -7.71
CA ASP A 40 -10.38 -8.10 -7.19
C ASP A 40 -9.50 -8.50 -6.00
N GLY A 41 -8.21 -8.12 -6.03
CA GLY A 41 -7.26 -8.33 -4.95
C GLY A 41 -7.12 -7.16 -3.97
N TYR A 42 -7.85 -6.07 -4.17
CA TYR A 42 -7.66 -4.83 -3.40
C TYR A 42 -8.61 -4.76 -2.20
N SER A 43 -8.07 -4.49 -1.00
CA SER A 43 -8.89 -4.27 0.19
C SER A 43 -9.62 -2.93 0.10
N LEU A 44 -10.94 -2.95 0.29
CA LEU A 44 -11.77 -1.74 0.31
C LEU A 44 -11.89 -1.13 1.71
N GLU A 45 -11.32 -1.77 2.71
CA GLU A 45 -11.24 -1.21 4.04
C GLU A 45 -10.15 -0.13 4.07
N PRO A 46 -10.35 0.97 4.83
CA PRO A 46 -9.30 1.95 5.08
C PRO A 46 -8.04 1.26 5.60
N ARG A 47 -6.88 1.66 5.07
CA ARG A 47 -5.61 1.03 5.42
C ARG A 47 -4.99 1.72 6.62
N GLU A 48 -4.73 0.95 7.66
CA GLU A 48 -3.98 1.41 8.83
C GLU A 48 -2.48 1.31 8.54
N PHE A 49 -1.77 2.44 8.61
CA PHE A 49 -0.34 2.49 8.33
C PHE A 49 0.47 2.44 9.62
N ALA A 50 1.53 1.64 9.63
CA ALA A 50 2.55 1.76 10.66
C ALA A 50 3.16 3.17 10.64
N PRO A 51 3.50 3.75 11.80
CA PRO A 51 4.14 5.06 11.85
C PRO A 51 5.46 5.06 11.08
N VAL A 52 5.84 6.22 10.54
CA VAL A 52 7.16 6.41 9.92
C VAL A 52 8.21 6.14 10.98
N THR A 53 8.98 5.07 10.82
CA THR A 53 10.25 4.92 11.53
C THR A 53 11.31 5.53 10.65
N ASP A 54 11.64 6.81 10.88
CA ASP A 54 12.85 7.39 10.30
C ASP A 54 14.02 6.55 10.82
N GLY A 55 14.55 5.67 9.95
CA GLY A 55 15.79 4.96 10.24
C GLY A 55 16.90 5.98 10.49
N PRO A 56 17.94 5.62 11.26
CA PRO A 56 18.99 6.57 11.60
C PRO A 56 19.56 7.20 10.32
N LEU A 57 19.50 8.54 10.28
CA LEU A 57 20.24 9.37 9.33
C LEU A 57 21.68 8.85 9.33
N LYS A 58 22.11 8.26 8.22
CA LYS A 58 23.53 7.98 8.03
C LYS A 58 24.19 9.35 7.84
N GLU A 59 24.89 9.80 8.88
CA GLU A 59 25.83 10.93 8.85
C GLU A 59 26.95 10.67 7.83
#